data_AF-A0A0D4ZZM3-F1
#
_entry.id   AF-A0A0D4ZZM3-F1
#
_cell.length_a   1.000
_cell.length_b   1.000
_cell.length_c   1.000
_cell.angle_alpha   90.00
_cell.angle_beta   90.00
_cell.angle_gamma   90.00
#
_symmetry.space_group_name_H-M   'P 1'
#
loop_
_entity.id
_entity.type
_entity.pdbx_description
1 polymer ?
#
loop_
_entity_poly.entity_id
_entity_poly.type
_entity_poly.pdbx_seq_one_letter_code
_entity_poly.pdbx_strand_id
1 'polypeptide(L)'
;MSQFNEALSALTRLSPNTINHEDNLSVTVHDRNFNNLVSSTFTKVSETDIQFKSVINTLSQSPHYTSNPEKLQMLQNYIGEYSNYVSLVSTLVRKAVNTIETLEKSQ
;
A
#
# COMPACT_ATOMS: atom_id res chain seq x y z
N MET A 1 1.85 13.77 -5.98
CA MET A 1 1.93 12.42 -5.39
C MET A 1 1.61 11.39 -6.47
N SER A 2 2.04 10.13 -6.35
CA SER A 2 1.64 9.10 -7.34
C SER A 2 0.25 8.61 -6.98
N GLN A 3 -0.76 8.88 -7.82
CA GLN A 3 -2.16 8.46 -7.64
C GLN A 3 -2.31 6.97 -7.30
N PHE A 4 -1.39 6.12 -7.79
CA PHE A 4 -1.37 4.68 -7.49
C PHE A 4 -1.24 4.38 -5.99
N ASN A 5 -0.39 5.10 -5.28
CA ASN A 5 -0.21 4.87 -3.84
C ASN A 5 -1.39 5.37 -3.04
N GLU A 6 -2.00 6.49 -3.46
CA GLU A 6 -3.22 7.00 -2.84
C GLU A 6 -4.37 6.00 -3.00
N ALA A 7 -4.53 5.41 -4.19
CA ALA A 7 -5.52 4.37 -4.44
C ALA A 7 -5.25 3.10 -3.61
N LEU A 8 -4.00 2.63 -3.54
CA LEU A 8 -3.64 1.49 -2.70
C LEU A 8 -3.93 1.76 -1.23
N SER A 9 -3.52 2.92 -0.70
CA SER A 9 -3.77 3.30 0.68
C SER A 9 -5.26 3.44 0.97
N ALA A 10 -6.07 3.94 0.03
CA ALA A 10 -7.52 4.03 0.18
C ALA A 10 -8.18 2.64 0.26
N LEU A 11 -7.74 1.69 -0.57
CA LEU A 11 -8.29 0.33 -0.62
C LEU A 11 -7.93 -0.52 0.61
N THR A 12 -6.84 -0.19 1.30
CA THR A 12 -6.29 -1.04 2.37
C THR A 12 -6.58 -0.49 3.77
N ARG A 13 -7.13 0.72 3.88
CA ARG A 13 -7.37 1.45 5.14
C ARG A 13 -8.50 0.81 5.96
N LEU A 14 -8.33 0.77 7.27
CA LEU A 14 -9.29 0.24 8.24
C LEU A 14 -9.76 1.32 9.22
N SER A 15 -9.02 2.42 9.36
CA SER A 15 -9.40 3.56 10.21
C SER A 15 -10.26 4.58 9.46
N PRO A 16 -11.43 4.98 10.00
CA PRO A 16 -12.27 6.02 9.41
C PRO A 16 -11.71 7.39 9.81
N ASN A 17 -10.89 7.99 8.94
CA ASN A 17 -10.65 9.43 9.03
C ASN A 17 -11.01 10.07 7.71
N THR A 18 -12.01 10.95 7.79
CA THR A 18 -12.66 11.70 6.71
C THR A 18 -11.65 12.41 5.82
N ILE A 19 -11.54 11.99 4.57
CA ILE A 19 -11.13 12.89 3.49
C ILE A 19 -12.12 12.66 2.35
N ASN A 20 -13.06 13.60 2.22
CA ASN A 20 -13.75 13.83 0.96
C ASN A 20 -12.67 14.07 -0.10
N HIS A 21 -12.54 13.16 -1.06
CA HIS A 21 -11.88 13.52 -2.31
C HIS A 21 -12.73 12.98 -3.45
N GLU A 22 -13.37 13.94 -4.12
CA GLU A 22 -14.19 13.72 -5.31
C GLU A 22 -13.44 12.87 -6.34
N ASP A 23 -14.17 11.88 -6.84
CA ASP A 23 -13.84 11.05 -7.98
C ASP A 23 -13.34 11.90 -9.14
N ASN A 24 -12.03 11.88 -9.37
CA ASN A 24 -11.43 12.18 -10.66
C ASN A 24 -10.24 11.26 -10.86
N LEU A 25 -10.54 9.97 -11.04
CA LEU A 25 -9.59 8.91 -11.40
C LEU A 25 -9.16 9.08 -12.87
N SER A 26 -8.55 10.23 -13.18
CA SER A 26 -7.92 10.50 -14.47
C SER A 26 -6.42 10.31 -14.33
N VAL A 27 -5.94 9.16 -14.82
CA VAL A 27 -4.52 8.84 -14.89
C VAL A 27 -3.94 9.60 -16.08
N THR A 28 -3.36 10.78 -15.83
CA THR A 28 -2.51 11.43 -16.83
C THR A 28 -1.15 10.74 -16.80
N VAL A 29 -0.96 9.72 -17.64
CA VAL A 29 0.36 9.14 -17.91
C VAL A 29 1.15 10.17 -18.71
N HIS A 30 1.77 11.14 -18.02
CA HIS A 30 2.75 12.00 -18.65
C HIS A 30 3.94 11.12 -19.07
N ASP A 31 4.33 11.27 -20.33
CA ASP A 31 5.27 10.52 -21.17
C ASP A 31 6.72 10.39 -20.58
N ARG A 32 6.83 9.89 -19.35
CA ARG A 32 8.10 9.60 -18.68
C ARG A 32 8.33 8.10 -18.75
N ASN A 33 9.35 7.71 -19.52
CA ASN A 33 9.97 6.38 -19.63
C ASN A 33 9.43 5.36 -18.60
N PHE A 34 8.76 4.31 -19.10
CA PHE A 34 8.15 3.25 -18.29
C PHE A 34 9.09 2.70 -17.20
N ASN A 35 10.39 2.59 -17.48
CA ASN A 35 11.37 2.12 -16.49
C ASN A 35 11.46 3.06 -15.28
N ASN A 36 11.37 4.37 -15.49
CA ASN A 36 11.34 5.37 -14.42
C ASN A 36 10.04 5.31 -13.63
N LEU A 37 8.91 5.02 -14.29
CA LEU A 37 7.62 4.80 -13.62
C LEU A 37 7.68 3.56 -12.71
N VAL A 38 8.17 2.44 -13.23
CA VAL A 38 8.32 1.19 -12.46
C VAL A 38 9.28 1.39 -11.29
N SER A 39 10.46 1.96 -11.54
CA SER A 39 11.46 2.23 -10.51
C SER A 39 10.91 3.14 -9.41
N SER A 40 10.30 4.27 -9.78
CA SER A 40 9.74 5.20 -8.79
C SER A 40 8.54 4.63 -8.03
N THR A 41 7.74 3.75 -8.67
CA THR A 41 6.65 3.04 -8.00
C THR A 41 7.20 2.03 -7.00
N PHE A 42 8.19 1.23 -7.41
CA PHE A 42 8.86 0.28 -6.53
C PHE A 42 9.50 0.96 -5.32
N THR A 43 10.25 2.04 -5.52
CA THR A 43 10.86 2.82 -4.43
C THR A 43 9.80 3.27 -3.44
N LYS A 44 8.69 3.85 -3.90
CA LYS A 44 7.63 4.30 -3.00
C LYS A 44 6.94 3.15 -2.28
N VAL A 45 6.66 2.04 -2.98
CA VAL A 45 6.06 0.85 -2.36
C VAL A 45 6.95 0.31 -1.24
N SER A 46 8.27 0.31 -1.47
CA SER A 46 9.28 -0.07 -0.48
C SER A 46 9.37 0.91 0.68
N GLU A 47 9.33 2.21 0.42
CA GLU A 47 9.32 3.24 1.48
C GLU A 47 8.08 3.09 2.37
N THR A 48 6.91 2.86 1.79
CA THR A 48 5.66 2.64 2.52
C THR A 48 5.73 1.36 3.37
N ASP A 49 6.30 0.27 2.87
CA ASP A 49 6.53 -0.96 3.66
C ASP A 49 7.41 -0.70 4.89
N ILE A 50 8.52 0.04 4.71
CA ILE A 50 9.41 0.43 5.81
C ILE A 50 8.68 1.32 6.83
N GLN A 51 7.88 2.28 6.36
CA GLN A 51 7.10 3.16 7.23
C GLN A 51 6.10 2.39 8.08
N PHE A 52 5.33 1.46 7.50
CA PHE A 52 4.40 0.61 8.24
C PHE A 52 5.13 -0.19 9.33
N LYS A 53 6.23 -0.87 8.96
CA LYS A 53 7.02 -1.66 9.91
C LYS A 53 7.59 -0.80 11.02
N SER A 54 8.10 0.39 10.71
CA SER A 54 8.64 1.33 11.70
C SER A 54 7.56 1.74 12.69
N VAL A 55 6.39 2.18 12.22
CA VAL A 55 5.28 2.60 13.09
C VAL A 55 4.81 1.43 13.96
N ILE A 56 4.57 0.25 13.38
CA ILE A 56 4.15 -0.94 14.14
C ILE A 56 5.18 -1.32 15.20
N ASN A 57 6.48 -1.29 14.88
CA ASN A 57 7.55 -1.60 15.83
C ASN A 57 7.61 -0.57 16.96
N THR A 58 7.54 0.73 16.65
CA THR A 58 7.55 1.79 17.67
C THR A 58 6.35 1.69 18.61
N LEU A 59 5.16 1.44 18.05
CA LEU A 59 3.93 1.32 18.84
C LEU A 59 3.89 0.04 19.67
N SER A 60 4.35 -1.10 19.13
CA SER A 60 4.36 -2.39 19.84
C SER A 60 5.38 -2.45 20.98
N GLN A 61 6.50 -1.74 20.86
CA GLN A 61 7.54 -1.68 21.90
C GLN A 61 7.17 -0.75 23.07
N SER A 62 6.13 0.07 22.93
CA SER A 62 5.70 0.99 23.99
C SER A 62 4.70 0.33 24.94
N PRO A 63 5.02 0.14 26.23
CA PRO A 63 4.08 -0.43 27.21
C PRO A 63 2.80 0.39 27.36
N HIS A 64 2.85 1.68 27.04
CA HIS A 64 1.71 2.58 27.03
C HIS A 64 0.71 2.34 25.91
N TYR A 65 1.10 1.67 24.82
CA TYR A 65 0.22 1.31 23.71
C TYR A 65 -0.38 -0.09 23.85
N THR A 66 0.33 -1.01 24.51
CA THR A 66 -0.14 -2.38 24.74
C THR A 66 -1.04 -2.52 25.97
N SER A 67 -0.99 -1.56 26.90
CA SER A 67 -1.75 -1.59 28.15
C SER A 67 -3.04 -0.75 28.12
N ASN A 68 -3.28 0.00 27.04
CA ASN A 68 -4.51 0.79 26.84
C ASN A 68 -5.32 0.18 25.67
N PRO A 69 -6.58 -0.23 25.89
CA PRO A 69 -7.39 -0.91 24.87
C PRO A 69 -7.64 -0.07 23.61
N GLU A 70 -7.81 1.25 23.72
CA GLU A 70 -8.01 2.14 22.55
C GLU A 70 -6.73 2.23 21.71
N LYS A 71 -5.58 2.33 22.38
CA LYS A 71 -4.27 2.36 21.71
C LYS A 71 -3.90 1.01 21.10
N LEU A 72 -4.31 -0.08 21.74
CA LEU A 72 -4.16 -1.43 21.22
C LEU A 72 -5.02 -1.64 19.97
N GLN A 73 -6.25 -1.12 19.95
CA GLN A 73 -7.10 -1.14 18.77
C GLN A 73 -6.49 -0.33 17.61
N MET A 74 -5.89 0.82 17.91
CA MET A 74 -5.16 1.60 16.90
C MET A 74 -3.98 0.81 16.32
N LEU A 75 -3.19 0.14 17.16
CA LEU A 75 -2.12 -0.75 16.71
C LEU A 75 -2.65 -1.91 15.85
N GLN A 76 -3.76 -2.53 16.25
CA GLN A 76 -4.41 -3.59 15.50
C GLN A 76 -4.88 -3.13 14.12
N ASN A 77 -5.42 -1.90 14.02
CA ASN A 77 -5.78 -1.29 12.76
C ASN A 77 -4.55 -1.09 11.87
N TYR A 78 -3.44 -0.55 12.39
CA TYR A 78 -2.20 -0.41 11.61
C TYR A 78 -1.65 -1.74 11.10
N ILE A 79 -1.68 -2.80 11.93
CA ILE A 79 -1.27 -4.14 11.52
C ILE A 79 -2.19 -4.68 10.41
N GLY A 80 -3.50 -4.50 10.56
CA GLY A 80 -4.48 -4.90 9.56
C GLY A 80 -4.31 -4.15 8.23
N GLU A 81 -4.10 -2.83 8.28
CA GLU A 81 -3.84 -2.00 7.10
C GLU A 81 -2.57 -2.44 6.36
N TYR A 82 -1.49 -2.70 7.10
CA TYR A 82 -0.26 -3.25 6.53
C TYR A 82 -0.47 -4.62 5.89
N SER A 83 -1.21 -5.52 6.55
CA SER A 83 -1.52 -6.85 6.02
C SER A 83 -2.31 -6.77 4.71
N ASN A 84 -3.33 -5.89 4.66
CA ASN A 84 -4.12 -5.63 3.46
C ASN A 84 -3.24 -5.07 2.34
N TYR A 85 -2.38 -4.11 2.66
CA TYR A 85 -1.46 -3.47 1.71
C TYR A 85 -0.52 -4.47 1.04
N VAL A 86 0.21 -5.27 1.83
CA VAL A 86 1.15 -6.26 1.29
C VAL A 86 0.43 -7.34 0.50
N SER A 87 -0.75 -7.77 0.98
CA SER A 87 -1.56 -8.79 0.30
C SER A 87 -2.05 -8.33 -1.07
N LEU A 88 -2.55 -7.08 -1.16
CA LEU A 88 -3.03 -6.50 -2.42
C LEU A 88 -1.90 -6.34 -3.43
N VAL A 89 -0.78 -5.73 -3.01
CA VAL A 89 0.40 -5.54 -3.88
C VAL A 89 0.92 -6.89 -4.39
N SER A 90 1.08 -7.88 -3.50
CA SER A 90 1.55 -9.22 -3.87
C SER A 90 0.62 -9.92 -4.86
N THR A 91 -0.70 -9.78 -4.65
CA THR A 91 -1.72 -10.37 -5.53
C THR A 91 -1.70 -9.74 -6.92
N LEU A 92 -1.60 -8.41 -7.00
CA LEU A 92 -1.52 -7.69 -8.26
C LEU A 92 -0.27 -8.09 -9.06
N VAL A 93 0.90 -8.11 -8.42
CA VAL A 93 2.16 -8.52 -9.05
C VAL A 93 2.07 -9.96 -9.57
N ARG A 94 1.59 -10.90 -8.74
CA ARG A 94 1.45 -12.30 -9.14
C ARG A 94 0.51 -12.46 -10.34
N LYS A 95 -0.65 -11.77 -10.34
CA LYS A 95 -1.58 -11.83 -11.48
C LYS A 95 -0.96 -11.25 -12.75
N ALA A 96 -0.26 -10.11 -12.65
CA ALA A 96 0.39 -9.48 -13.80
C ALA A 96 1.46 -10.38 -14.42
N VAL A 97 2.34 -10.97 -13.61
CA VAL A 97 3.39 -11.90 -14.10
C VAL A 97 2.76 -13.12 -14.74
N ASN A 98 1.77 -13.75 -14.10
CA ASN A 98 1.08 -14.92 -14.66
C ASN A 98 0.41 -14.61 -16.01
N THR A 99 -0.17 -13.42 -16.16
CA THR A 99 -0.74 -12.99 -17.45
C THR A 99 0.33 -12.85 -18.52
N ILE A 100 1.49 -12.26 -18.21
CA ILE A 100 2.61 -12.15 -19.15
C ILE A 100 3.12 -13.53 -19.55
N GLU A 101 3.36 -14.42 -18.59
CA GLU A 101 3.79 -15.80 -18.84
C GLU A 101 2.79 -16.58 -19.70
N THR A 102 1.50 -16.34 -19.51
CA THR A 102 0.44 -16.98 -20.30
C THR A 102 0.47 -16.50 -21.75
N LEU A 103 0.65 -15.20 -21.96
CA LEU A 103 0.74 -14.60 -23.30
C LEU A 103 2.01 -15.04 -24.03
N GLU A 104 3.15 -15.11 -23.34
CA GLU A 104 4.42 -15.58 -23.91
C GLU A 104 4.32 -17.04 -24.38
N LYS A 105 3.76 -17.93 -23.55
CA LYS A 105 3.57 -19.35 -23.90
C LYS A 105 2.56 -19.60 -25.02
N SER A 106 1.72 -18.61 -25.33
CA SER A 106 0.71 -18.69 -26.37
C SER A 106 1.21 -18.19 -27.74
N GLN A 107 2.43 -17.67 -27.81
CA GLN A 107 3.14 -17.36 -29.06
C GLN A 107 3.88 -18.59 -29.61
#